data_AF-J1K800-F1
#
_entry.id   AF-J1K800-F1
#
_cell.length_a   1.000
_cell.length_b   1.000
_cell.length_c   1.000
_cell.angle_alpha   90.00
_cell.angle_beta   90.00
_cell.angle_gamma   90.00
#
_symmetry.space_group_name_H-M   'P 1'
#
loop_
_entity.id
_entity.type
_entity.pdbx_description
1 polymer ?
#
loop_
_entity_poly.entity_id
_entity_poly.type
_entity_poly.pdbx_seq_one_letter_code
_entity_poly.pdbx_strand_id
1 'polypeptide(L)'
;MNKIIITTLLLCTGLIAAGCEKTYSVEELKKDKKLMEEVLVKCLTSGDLKSKNCKNAEQAEFETRKKWGGFGSTNDEQQKSEKQGDSH
;
A
#
# COMPACT_ATOMS: atom_id res chain seq x y z
N MET A 1 -44.94 2.29 -6.89
CA MET A 1 -43.89 3.26 -6.51
C MET A 1 -43.34 2.82 -5.15
N ASN A 2 -42.08 2.36 -5.12
CA ASN A 2 -41.23 1.99 -3.94
C ASN A 2 -40.00 1.17 -4.39
N LYS A 3 -40.07 0.56 -5.57
CA LYS A 3 -38.99 -0.28 -6.12
C LYS A 3 -37.74 0.53 -6.52
N ILE A 4 -37.94 1.78 -6.94
CA ILE A 4 -36.84 2.66 -7.39
C ILE A 4 -35.96 3.13 -6.22
N ILE A 5 -36.54 3.32 -5.02
CA ILE A 5 -35.82 3.81 -3.83
C ILE A 5 -34.83 2.75 -3.31
N ILE A 6 -35.20 1.47 -3.36
CA ILE A 6 -34.34 0.37 -2.89
C ILE A 6 -33.12 0.21 -3.81
N THR A 7 -33.30 0.38 -5.12
CA THR A 7 -32.19 0.27 -6.09
C THR A 7 -31.19 1.41 -5.97
N THR A 8 -31.62 2.64 -5.68
CA THR A 8 -30.70 3.76 -5.43
C THR A 8 -29.94 3.61 -4.12
N LEU A 9 -30.54 3.03 -3.08
CA LEU A 9 -29.89 2.83 -1.78
C LEU A 9 -28.71 1.85 -1.86
N LEU A 10 -28.84 0.76 -2.63
CA LEU A 10 -27.79 -0.24 -2.83
C LEU A 10 -26.61 0.28 -3.66
N LEU A 11 -26.87 1.17 -4.63
CA LEU A 11 -25.83 1.79 -5.44
C LEU A 11 -24.96 2.78 -4.63
N CYS A 12 -25.54 3.45 -3.63
CA CYS A 12 -24.78 4.34 -2.75
C CYS A 12 -23.82 3.61 -1.81
N THR A 13 -24.08 2.35 -1.45
CA THR A 13 -23.15 1.56 -0.61
C THR A 13 -21.93 1.07 -1.41
N GLY A 14 -22.07 0.91 -2.74
CA GLY A 14 -20.97 0.53 -3.63
C GLY A 14 -20.08 1.70 -4.09
N LEU A 15 -20.60 2.93 -4.07
CA LEU A 15 -19.91 4.12 -4.59
C LEU A 15 -18.95 4.81 -3.59
N ILE A 16 -18.85 4.34 -2.34
CA ILE A 16 -17.96 4.92 -1.32
C ILE A 16 -16.53 4.34 -1.40
N ALA A 17 -16.27 3.40 -2.32
CA ALA A 17 -14.92 2.85 -2.49
C ALA A 17 -13.93 3.82 -3.17
N ALA A 18 -14.41 4.89 -3.83
CA ALA A 18 -13.56 5.84 -4.55
C ALA A 18 -13.07 7.04 -3.70
N GLY A 19 -13.39 7.10 -2.41
CA GLY A 19 -13.03 8.23 -1.54
C GLY A 19 -12.62 7.90 -0.11
N CYS A 20 -12.78 6.65 0.35
CA CYS A 20 -12.26 6.21 1.64
C CYS A 20 -10.96 5.44 1.44
N GLU A 21 -9.84 6.17 1.29
CA GLU A 21 -8.52 5.52 1.37
C GLU A 21 -8.39 4.82 2.72
N LYS A 22 -8.24 3.49 2.68
CA LYS A 22 -7.98 2.70 3.88
C LYS A 22 -6.78 3.30 4.61
N THR A 23 -6.96 3.64 5.88
CA THR A 23 -5.84 4.02 6.75
C THR A 23 -5.20 2.75 7.28
N TYR A 24 -3.96 2.48 6.87
CA TYR A 24 -3.15 1.38 7.39
C TYR A 24 -2.51 1.79 8.70
N SER A 25 -2.53 0.90 9.69
CA SER A 25 -1.75 1.07 10.92
C SER A 25 -0.27 0.78 10.67
N VAL A 26 0.60 1.29 11.55
CA VAL A 26 2.05 1.00 11.54
C VAL A 26 2.31 -0.51 11.59
N GLU A 27 1.56 -1.24 12.43
CA GLU A 27 1.73 -2.69 12.59
C GLU A 27 1.31 -3.51 11.37
N GLU A 28 0.33 -3.04 10.60
CA GLU A 28 -0.02 -3.67 9.32
C GLU A 28 1.12 -3.50 8.31
N LEU A 29 1.68 -2.29 8.21
CA LEU A 29 2.76 -1.97 7.27
C LEU A 29 4.08 -2.69 7.61
N LYS A 30 4.39 -2.86 8.90
CA LYS A 30 5.57 -3.63 9.36
C LYS A 30 5.53 -5.12 9.03
N LYS A 31 4.35 -5.67 8.72
CA LYS A 31 4.18 -7.10 8.38
C LYS A 31 4.33 -7.34 6.88
N ASP A 32 4.06 -6.33 6.06
CA ASP A 32 4.06 -6.42 4.61
C ASP A 32 4.94 -5.33 3.98
N LYS A 33 6.17 -5.73 3.63
CA LYS A 33 7.16 -4.83 3.02
C LYS A 33 6.65 -4.22 1.73
N LYS A 34 5.97 -5.00 0.89
CA LYS A 34 5.50 -4.54 -0.41
C LYS A 34 4.39 -3.50 -0.24
N LEU A 35 3.45 -3.76 0.66
CA LEU A 35 2.40 -2.78 0.98
C LEU A 35 2.99 -1.47 1.52
N MET A 36 3.97 -1.55 2.41
CA MET A 36 4.67 -0.37 2.92
C MET A 36 5.36 0.41 1.79
N GLU A 37 6.07 -0.27 0.90
CA GLU A 37 6.72 0.35 -0.26
C GLU A 37 5.71 1.01 -1.21
N GLU A 38 4.59 0.35 -1.51
CA GLU A 38 3.52 0.91 -2.34
C GLU A 38 2.92 2.19 -1.71
N VAL A 39 2.71 2.18 -0.40
CA VAL A 39 2.22 3.38 0.31
C VAL A 39 3.25 4.50 0.24
N LEU A 40 4.54 4.22 0.46
CA LEU A 40 5.62 5.22 0.34
C LEU A 40 5.73 5.79 -1.08
N VAL A 41 5.66 4.94 -2.11
CA VAL A 41 5.61 5.39 -3.52
C VAL A 41 4.40 6.29 -3.75
N LYS A 42 3.23 5.89 -3.25
CA LYS A 42 2.01 6.69 -3.39
C LYS A 42 2.14 8.05 -2.71
N CYS A 43 2.75 8.12 -1.53
CA CYS A 43 3.03 9.37 -0.83
C CYS A 43 3.92 10.32 -1.63
N LEU A 44 4.99 9.79 -2.24
CA LEU A 44 5.91 10.57 -3.06
C LEU A 44 5.25 11.04 -4.37
N THR A 45 4.45 10.19 -4.99
CA THR A 45 3.80 10.49 -6.28
C THR A 45 2.56 11.38 -6.14
N SER A 46 1.80 11.27 -5.05
CA SER A 46 0.65 12.14 -4.78
C SER A 46 1.06 13.53 -4.26
N GLY A 47 2.24 13.63 -3.63
CA GLY A 47 2.67 14.83 -2.92
C GLY A 47 1.98 15.05 -1.57
N ASP A 48 1.05 14.18 -1.16
CA ASP A 48 0.37 14.25 0.15
C ASP A 48 1.17 13.54 1.24
N LEU A 49 2.34 14.08 1.56
CA LEU A 49 3.23 13.56 2.59
C LEU A 49 2.65 13.68 4.01
N LYS A 50 1.57 14.46 4.20
CA LYS A 50 0.97 14.72 5.51
C LYS A 50 -0.15 13.74 5.85
N SER A 51 -0.58 12.92 4.89
CA SER A 51 -1.60 11.90 5.11
C SER A 51 -1.20 10.96 6.24
N LYS A 52 -2.19 10.42 6.96
CA LYS A 52 -1.97 9.47 8.05
C LYS A 52 -1.26 8.20 7.57
N ASN A 53 -1.56 7.77 6.34
CA ASN A 53 -0.88 6.65 5.71
C ASN A 53 0.60 6.92 5.48
N CYS A 54 0.96 8.11 5.02
CA CYS A 54 2.37 8.47 4.79
C CYS A 54 3.17 8.52 6.08
N LYS A 55 2.61 9.12 7.14
CA LYS A 55 3.24 9.13 8.46
C LYS A 55 3.43 7.71 9.02
N ASN A 56 2.41 6.87 8.87
CA ASN A 56 2.49 5.49 9.35
C ASN A 56 3.49 4.65 8.54
N ALA A 57 3.59 4.88 7.23
CA ALA A 57 4.53 4.17 6.37
C ALA A 57 5.97 4.63 6.59
N GLU A 58 6.21 5.93 6.78
CA GLU A 58 7.52 6.47 7.16
C GLU A 58 7.99 5.89 8.51
N GLN A 59 7.10 5.86 9.51
CA GLN A 59 7.41 5.25 10.79
C GLN A 59 7.70 3.73 10.66
N ALA A 60 6.86 3.00 9.92
CA ALA A 60 7.06 1.57 9.69
C ALA A 60 8.40 1.30 8.98
N GLU A 61 8.78 2.12 7.99
CA GLU A 61 10.05 2.05 7.28
C GLU A 61 11.21 2.23 8.26
N PHE A 62 11.17 3.27 9.09
CA PHE A 62 12.23 3.56 10.05
C PHE A 62 12.44 2.40 11.03
N GLU A 63 11.34 1.85 11.56
CA GLU A 63 11.36 0.75 12.52
C GLU A 63 11.79 -0.59 11.90
N THR A 64 11.56 -0.79 10.61
CA THR A 64 11.89 -2.05 9.89
C THR A 64 13.14 -1.95 9.03
N ARG A 65 13.76 -0.77 8.89
CA ARG A 65 14.93 -0.53 8.03
C ARG A 65 16.08 -1.51 8.25
N LYS A 66 16.38 -1.84 9.51
CA LYS A 66 17.43 -2.83 9.84
C LYS A 66 17.09 -4.25 9.38
N LYS A 67 15.80 -4.58 9.32
CA LYS A 67 15.29 -5.91 8.94
C LYS A 67 15.17 -6.06 7.42
N TRP A 68 14.73 -5.01 6.72
CA TRP A 68 14.33 -5.09 5.31
C TRP A 68 15.21 -4.32 4.34
N GLY A 69 16.16 -3.52 4.84
CA GLY A 69 16.79 -2.46 4.06
C GLY A 69 15.92 -1.21 4.03
N GLY A 70 16.51 -0.07 3.66
CA GLY A 70 15.77 1.18 3.53
C GLY A 70 14.89 1.20 2.29
N PHE A 71 13.82 1.99 2.31
CA PHE A 71 12.99 2.22 1.14
C PHE A 71 13.84 2.74 -0.03
N GLY A 72 13.71 2.12 -1.21
CA GLY A 72 14.55 2.45 -2.38
C GLY A 72 15.99 1.94 -2.31
N SER A 73 16.38 1.20 -1.26
CA SER A 73 17.66 0.48 -1.25
C SER A 73 17.56 -0.70 -2.21
N THR A 74 18.26 -0.61 -3.35
CA THR A 74 18.43 -1.72 -4.27
C THR A 74 19.25 -2.81 -3.58
N ASN A 75 18.59 -3.89 -3.15
CA ASN A 75 19.24 -5.18 -2.97
C ASN A 75 18.46 -6.19 -3.82
N ASP A 76 18.95 -6.43 -5.04
CA ASP A 76 19.00 -7.64 -5.88
C ASP A 76 18.02 -8.83 -5.71
N GLU A 77 16.90 -8.72 -5.00
CA GLU A 77 15.98 -9.87 -4.82
C GLU A 77 15.01 -10.05 -5.99
N GLN A 78 15.07 -9.19 -7.01
CA GLN A 78 14.46 -9.44 -8.31
C GLN A 78 15.40 -10.21 -9.27
N GLN A 79 16.69 -10.37 -8.98
CA GLN A 79 17.59 -11.21 -9.81
C GLN A 79 17.69 -12.68 -9.35
N LYS A 80 17.15 -13.07 -8.19
CA LYS A 80 17.21 -14.48 -7.75
C LYS A 80 16.11 -15.36 -8.36
N SER A 81 15.01 -14.79 -8.84
CA SER A 81 13.94 -15.56 -9.51
C SER A 81 14.22 -15.83 -10.99
N GLU A 82 15.10 -15.07 -11.65
CA GLU A 82 15.33 -15.19 -13.10
C GLU A 82 16.67 -15.83 -13.48
N LYS A 83 17.61 -16.05 -12.53
CA LYS A 83 18.89 -16.72 -12.82
C LYS A 83 18.99 -18.19 -12.39
N GLN A 84 17.90 -18.78 -11.92
CA GLN A 84 17.78 -20.24 -11.75
C GLN A 84 16.73 -20.79 -12.74
N GLY A 85 16.88 -20.46 -14.02
CA GLY A 85 15.97 -20.89 -15.08
C GLY A 85 16.63 -21.24 -16.41
N ASP A 86 17.94 -21.04 -16.57
CA ASP A 86 18.65 -21.44 -17.79
C ASP A 86 19.95 -22.17 -17.44
N SER A 87 19.80 -23.48 -17.29
CA SER A 87 20.86 -24.46 -17.49
C SER A 87 20.21 -25.64 -18.20
N HIS A 88 20.18 -25.57 -19.52
CA HIS A 88 20.12 -26.74 -20.39
C HIS A 88 20.98 -26.52 -21.62
#